data_AF-A0A8S2YT93-F1
#
_entry.id   AF-A0A8S2YT93-F1
#
_cell.length_a   1.000
_cell.length_b   1.000
_cell.length_c   1.000
_cell.angle_alpha   90.00
_cell.angle_beta   90.00
_cell.angle_gamma   90.00
#
_symmetry.space_group_name_H-M   'P 1'
#
loop_
_entity.id
_entity.type
_entity.pdbx_description
1 polymer ?
#
loop_
_entity_poly.entity_id
_entity_poly.type
_entity_poly.pdbx_seq_one_letter_code
_entity_poly.pdbx_strand_id
1 'polypeptide(L)' 'GLDADTNYNIELYAEHLSTHLLSKSVDLSFTTKRPIPKLIRDINIRRISLNTIIISWSSND' A
#
# COMPACT_ATOMS: atom_id res chain seq x y z
N GLY A 1 -12.65 1.25 1.81
CA GLY A 1 -11.52 1.92 1.17
C GLY A 1 -10.60 0.85 0.60
N LEU A 2 -9.84 1.16 -0.44
CA LEU A 2 -8.85 0.22 -0.96
C LEU A 2 -7.59 0.23 -0.09
N ASP A 3 -6.91 -0.91 -0.03
CA ASP A 3 -5.64 -1.03 0.68
C ASP A 3 -4.60 -0.12 0.03
N ALA A 4 -3.79 0.55 0.86
CA ALA A 4 -2.75 1.45 0.40
C ALA A 4 -1.57 0.66 -0.19
N ASP A 5 -0.78 1.30 -1.08
CA ASP A 5 0.37 0.69 -1.77
C ASP A 5 0.05 -0.68 -2.43
N THR A 6 -1.18 -0.84 -2.92
CA THR A 6 -1.69 -2.09 -3.49
C THR A 6 -2.06 -1.89 -4.95
N ASN A 7 -1.66 -2.84 -5.80
CA ASN A 7 -2.02 -2.86 -7.21
C ASN A 7 -3.37 -3.55 -7.41
N TYR A 8 -4.28 -2.86 -8.09
CA TYR A 8 -5.60 -3.37 -8.44
C TYR A 8 -5.75 -3.43 -9.95
N ASN A 9 -6.31 -4.55 -10.41
CA ASN A 9 -6.77 -4.72 -11.78
C ASN A 9 -8.27 -4.41 -11.85
N ILE A 10 -8.65 -3.57 -12.79
CA ILE A 10 -10.04 -3.18 -13.06
C ILE A 10 -10.41 -3.66 -14.45
N GLU A 11 -11.55 -4.31 -14.53
CA GLU A 11 -12.21 -4.68 -15.78
C GLU A 11 -13.62 -4.09 -15.78
N LEU A 12 -14.02 -3.47 -16.89
CA LEU A 12 -15.38 -2.99 -17.07
C LEU A 12 -16.09 -3.84 -18.11
N TYR A 13 -17.32 -4.25 -17.79
CA TYR A 13 -18.20 -4.97 -18.68
C TYR A 13 -19.44 -4.12 -18.96
N ALA A 14 -19.77 -3.96 -20.23
CA ALA A 14 -21.03 -3.38 -20.66
C ALA A 14 -21.95 -4.52 -21.13
N GLU A 15 -23.13 -4.63 -20.52
CA GLU A 15 -24.15 -5.61 -20.90
C GLU A 15 -25.24 -4.94 -21.74
N HIS A 16 -25.52 -5.52 -22.91
CA HIS A 16 -26.67 -5.14 -23.71
C HIS A 16 -27.92 -5.88 -23.20
N LEU A 17 -28.81 -5.18 -22.49
CA LEU A 17 -29.89 -5.80 -21.70
C LEU A 17 -30.90 -6.65 -22.48
N SER A 18 -31.12 -6.39 -23.77
CA SER A 18 -32.10 -7.15 -24.57
C SER A 18 -31.52 -8.40 -25.22
N THR A 19 -30.19 -8.48 -25.37
CA THR A 19 -29.52 -9.65 -25.97
C THR A 19 -28.57 -10.35 -24.99
N HIS A 20 -28.37 -9.79 -23.80
CA HIS A 20 -27.41 -10.21 -22.79
C HIS A 20 -25.96 -10.34 -23.30
N LEU A 21 -25.62 -9.65 -24.38
CA LEU A 21 -24.26 -9.64 -24.93
C LEU A 21 -23.38 -8.73 -24.08
N LEU A 22 -22.19 -9.21 -23.73
CA LEU A 22 -21.20 -8.47 -22.96
C LEU A 22 -20.10 -7.93 -23.88
N SER A 23 -19.70 -6.68 -23.65
CA SER A 23 -18.48 -6.08 -24.19
C SER A 23 -17.53 -5.76 -23.04
N LYS A 24 -16.25 -6.13 -23.16
CA LYS A 24 -15.22 -5.90 -22.14
C LYS A 24 -14.35 -4.70 -22.51
N SER A 25 -13.96 -3.90 -21.52
CA SER A 25 -12.90 -2.89 -21.67
C SER A 25 -11.52 -3.55 -21.83
N VAL A 26 -10.51 -2.75 -22.15
CA VAL A 26 -9.12 -3.13 -21.89
C VAL A 26 -8.87 -3.26 -20.38
N ASP A 27 -7.94 -4.11 -19.99
CA ASP A 27 -7.56 -4.28 -18.59
C ASP A 27 -6.83 -3.01 -18.12
N LEU A 28 -7.26 -2.46 -16.98
CA LEU A 28 -6.67 -1.28 -16.38
C LEU A 28 -6.03 -1.65 -15.04
N SER A 29 -4.73 -1.42 -14.91
CA SER A 29 -4.04 -1.56 -13.63
C SER A 29 -3.81 -0.20 -13.01
N PHE A 30 -4.09 -0.04 -11.72
CA PHE A 30 -3.65 1.13 -10.97
C PHE A 30 -3.13 0.72 -9.60
N THR A 31 -2.18 1.49 -9.09
CA THR A 31 -1.64 1.29 -7.74
C THR A 31 -2.13 2.41 -6.84
N THR A 32 -2.70 2.05 -5.69
CA THR A 32 -3.14 3.03 -4.69
C THR A 32 -1.94 3.76 -4.10
N LYS A 33 -2.17 5.00 -3.64
CA LYS A 33 -1.10 5.80 -3.03
C LYS A 33 -0.52 5.08 -1.82
N ARG A 34 0.78 5.23 -1.62
CA ARG A 34 1.45 4.79 -0.39
C ARG A 34 0.85 5.48 0.83
N PRO A 35 0.68 4.74 1.95
CA PRO A 35 0.24 5.37 3.18
C PRO A 35 1.34 6.29 3.71
N ILE A 36 0.96 7.26 4.54
CA ILE A 36 1.93 8.03 5.32
C ILE A 36 2.66 7.02 6.24
N PRO A 37 4.01 7.00 6.25
CA PRO A 37 4.76 6.10 7.13
C PRO A 37 4.32 6.26 8.58
N LYS A 38 4.18 5.13 9.28
CA LYS A 38 3.82 5.14 10.70
C LYS A 38 4.96 5.76 11.52
N LEU A 39 4.59 6.48 12.58
CA LEU A 39 5.54 7.05 13.54
C LEU A 39 6.34 5.94 14.21
N ILE A 40 7.66 6.10 14.27
CA ILE A 40 8.55 5.24 15.05
C ILE A 40 8.22 5.36 16.55
N ARG A 41 8.32 4.25 17.27
CA ARG A 41 8.06 4.17 18.71
C ARG A 41 9.19 3.43 19.42
N ASP A 42 9.14 3.44 20.75
CA ASP A 42 10.07 2.72 21.63
C ASP A 42 11.55 3.01 21.31
N ILE A 43 11.87 4.29 21.09
CA ILE A 43 13.24 4.71 20.78
C ILE A 43 14.13 4.39 21.98
N ASN A 44 15.07 3.48 21.77
CA ASN A 44 16.10 3.13 22.73
C ASN A 44 17.47 3.59 22.21
N ILE A 45 18.19 4.33 23.05
CA ILE A 45 19.51 4.84 22.76
C ILE A 45 20.48 4.21 23.75
N ARG A 46 21.47 3.47 23.23
CA ARG A 46 22.53 2.88 24.05
C ARG A 46 23.89 3.35 23.58
N ARG A 47 24.68 3.90 24.50
CA ARG A 47 26.10 4.17 24.26
C ARG A 47 26.90 2.86 24.37
N ILE A 48 27.75 2.59 23.39
CA ILE A 48 28.63 1.40 23.38
C ILE A 48 30.12 1.76 23.47
N SER A 49 30.50 3.00 23.13
CA SER A 49 31.87 3.51 23.32
C SER A 49 31.85 5.03 23.51
N LEU A 50 33.03 5.66 23.67
CA LEU A 50 33.14 7.11 23.77
C LEU A 50 32.50 7.84 22.57
N ASN A 51 32.60 7.27 21.37
CA ASN A 51 32.19 7.92 20.12
C ASN A 51 31.14 7.11 19.34
N THR A 52 30.49 6.12 19.98
CA THR A 52 29.52 5.27 19.30
C THR A 52 28.28 5.06 20.15
N ILE A 53 27.14 5.35 19.54
CA ILE A 53 25.80 5.07 20.06
C ILE A 53 25.06 4.18 19.06
N ILE A 54 24.22 3.30 19.59
CA ILE A 54 23.23 2.54 18.81
C ILE A 54 21.87 3.13 19.13
N ILE A 55 21.10 3.42 18.09
CA ILE A 55 19.71 3.86 18.17
C ILE A 55 18.86 2.76 17.55
N SER A 56 17.91 2.25 18.32
CA SER A 56 16.94 1.22 17.90
C SER A 56 15.53 1.71 18.18
N TRP A 57 14.57 1.36 17.33
CA TRP A 57 13.17 1.72 17.47
C TRP A 57 12.28 0.61 16.89
N SER A 58 11.00 0.62 17.26
CA SER A 58 9.95 -0.21 16.67
C SER A 58 9.10 0.63 15.71
N SER A 59 8.47 -0.03 14.74
CA SER A 59 7.29 0.51 14.05
C SER A 59 6.09 -0.36 14.39
N ASN A 60 4.91 0.25 14.51
CA ASN A 60 3.68 -0.54 14.64
C ASN A 60 3.40 -1.19 13.29
N ASP A 61 3.50 -2.51 13.16
CA ASP A 61 2.95 -3.20 11.99
C ASP A 61 1.42 -3.24 12.02
#